data_AF-A0A7S4PZR3-F1
#
_entry.id   AF-A0A7S4PZR3-F1
#
_cell.length_a   1.000
_cell.length_b   1.000
_cell.length_c   1.000
_cell.angle_alpha   90.00
_cell.angle_beta   90.00
_cell.angle_gamma   90.00
#
_symmetry.space_group_name_H-M   'P 1'
#
loop_
_entity.id
_entity.type
_entity.pdbx_description
1 polymer ?
#
loop_
_entity_poly.entity_id
_entity_poly.type
_entity_poly.pdbx_seq_one_letter_code
_entity_poly.pdbx_strand_id
1 'polypeptide(L)'
;YRRAGQEPLDTPGGCVPAANCSMSLARWVDGSGAQGAVLLVRAERDVLAGEELVLPGAAAGGPPWDAAVWENPAERPSCEGYGEATSGSLCWNRSPVHGAGVFALRGLSRLSIVEICPALVLDKQSRLAAADYAMGFRPCTEDQEAVGVLPLGLGGLYNHGPQGLPVLDFWYDSSLDLVVMIAAEDVAEGQELFIDYGESYWVNRGLKSPGLR
;
A
#
# COMPACT_ATOMS: atom_id res chain seq x y z
N TYR A 1 -9.19 -14.74 -12.08
CA TYR A 1 -9.17 -16.20 -12.36
C TYR A 1 -10.54 -16.64 -12.87
N ARG A 2 -10.75 -16.81 -14.18
CA ARG A 2 -11.94 -17.51 -14.72
C ARG A 2 -11.48 -18.90 -15.15
N ARG A 3 -12.04 -19.96 -14.57
CA ARG A 3 -11.87 -21.31 -15.13
C ARG A 3 -12.60 -21.36 -16.46
N ALA A 4 -11.87 -21.69 -17.52
CA ALA A 4 -12.48 -22.02 -18.81
C ALA A 4 -13.38 -23.25 -18.62
N GLY A 5 -14.68 -23.11 -18.93
CA GLY A 5 -15.65 -24.21 -18.90
C GLY A 5 -16.88 -24.04 -18.01
N GLN A 6 -17.05 -22.92 -17.29
CA GLN A 6 -18.35 -22.57 -16.74
C GLN A 6 -19.13 -21.75 -17.76
N GLU A 7 -20.24 -22.32 -18.25
CA GLU A 7 -21.31 -21.59 -18.92
C GLU A 7 -21.67 -20.34 -18.10
N PRO A 8 -21.97 -19.19 -18.74
CA PRO A 8 -22.34 -17.99 -18.02
C PRO A 8 -23.54 -18.29 -17.13
N LEU A 9 -23.40 -18.04 -15.82
CA LEU A 9 -24.56 -17.87 -14.95
C LEU A 9 -25.33 -16.70 -15.54
N ASP A 10 -26.48 -17.01 -16.16
CA ASP A 10 -27.50 -16.04 -16.51
C ASP A 10 -27.82 -15.26 -15.23
N THR A 11 -27.23 -14.08 -15.11
CA THR A 11 -27.59 -13.10 -14.10
C THR A 11 -28.70 -12.27 -14.73
N PRO A 12 -29.96 -12.42 -14.27
CA PRO A 12 -31.04 -11.62 -14.80
C PRO A 12 -30.81 -10.18 -14.36
N GLY A 13 -30.46 -9.31 -15.31
CA GLY A 13 -30.30 -7.87 -15.08
C GLY A 13 -28.94 -7.50 -14.48
N GLY A 14 -28.04 -7.01 -15.33
CA GLY A 14 -26.77 -6.42 -14.91
C GLY A 14 -26.98 -5.20 -14.02
N CYS A 15 -27.03 -5.42 -12.71
CA CYS A 15 -26.88 -4.36 -11.73
C CYS A 15 -25.38 -4.13 -11.54
N VAL A 16 -24.87 -3.01 -12.04
CA VAL A 16 -23.56 -2.50 -11.60
C VAL A 16 -23.66 -2.40 -10.07
N PRO A 17 -22.71 -2.96 -9.29
CA PRO A 17 -22.78 -2.86 -7.86
C PRO A 17 -22.85 -1.38 -7.48
N ALA A 18 -23.81 -1.01 -6.63
CA ALA A 18 -23.93 0.36 -6.15
C ALA A 18 -22.63 0.72 -5.41
N ALA A 19 -22.11 1.92 -5.67
CA ALA A 19 -20.91 2.40 -4.99
C ALA A 19 -21.09 2.29 -3.47
N ASN A 20 -20.14 1.65 -2.79
CA ASN A 20 -20.11 1.52 -1.33
C ASN A 20 -18.98 2.36 -0.71
N CYS A 21 -18.16 2.99 -1.54
CA CYS A 21 -17.10 3.90 -1.13
C CYS A 21 -17.17 5.23 -1.90
N SER A 22 -16.78 6.32 -1.24
CA SER A 22 -16.45 7.59 -1.88
C SER A 22 -14.93 7.81 -1.88
N MET A 23 -14.47 8.68 -2.77
CA MET A 23 -13.07 9.06 -2.89
C MET A 23 -12.95 10.58 -2.86
N SER A 24 -12.01 11.09 -2.08
CA SER A 24 -11.72 12.52 -1.98
C SER A 24 -10.21 12.77 -1.90
N LEU A 25 -9.78 13.94 -2.33
CA LEU A 25 -8.39 14.37 -2.21
C LEU A 25 -8.30 15.39 -1.07
N ALA A 26 -7.62 15.03 0.01
CA ALA A 26 -7.32 15.93 1.11
C ALA A 26 -5.93 16.53 0.93
N ARG A 27 -5.77 17.82 1.25
CA ARG A 27 -4.45 18.44 1.40
C ARG A 27 -4.06 18.41 2.87
N TRP A 28 -2.81 18.12 3.17
CA TRP A 28 -2.28 18.22 4.53
C TRP A 28 -1.15 19.23 4.59
N VAL A 29 -1.03 19.86 5.77
CA VAL A 29 0.06 20.77 6.13
C VAL A 29 0.59 20.32 7.49
N ASP A 30 1.89 20.03 7.62
CA ASP A 30 2.45 19.75 8.95
C ASP A 30 2.80 21.03 9.72
N GLY A 31 3.22 20.84 10.98
CA GLY A 31 3.70 21.92 11.84
C GLY A 31 4.98 22.61 11.36
N SER A 32 5.63 22.12 10.30
CA SER A 32 6.77 22.79 9.64
C SER A 32 6.34 23.63 8.43
N GLY A 33 5.07 23.54 8.01
CA GLY A 33 4.54 24.21 6.82
C GLY A 33 4.70 23.41 5.52
N ALA A 34 5.22 22.18 5.58
CA ALA A 34 5.29 21.31 4.41
C ALA A 34 3.88 20.88 3.99
N GLN A 35 3.61 20.88 2.68
CA GLN A 35 2.30 20.56 2.12
C GLN A 35 2.34 19.25 1.33
N GLY A 36 1.26 18.48 1.40
CA GLY A 36 1.06 17.28 0.60
C GLY A 36 -0.41 17.01 0.30
N ALA A 37 -0.68 15.93 -0.44
CA ALA A 37 -2.03 15.47 -0.71
C ALA A 37 -2.18 14.00 -0.34
N VAL A 38 -3.35 13.64 0.20
CA VAL A 38 -3.75 12.27 0.54
C VAL A 38 -5.04 11.97 -0.21
N LEU A 39 -5.07 10.81 -0.85
CA LEU A 39 -6.31 10.25 -1.37
C LEU A 39 -7.03 9.53 -0.24
N LEU A 40 -8.24 9.97 0.10
CA LEU A 40 -9.09 9.35 1.11
C LEU A 40 -10.17 8.54 0.41
N VAL A 41 -10.20 7.24 0.69
CA VAL A 41 -11.33 6.37 0.34
C VAL A 41 -12.13 6.14 1.62
N ARG A 42 -13.41 6.53 1.60
CA ARG A 42 -14.32 6.41 2.73
C ARG A 42 -15.43 5.44 2.39
N ALA A 43 -15.72 4.50 3.29
CA ALA A 43 -16.93 3.68 3.19
C ALA A 43 -18.19 4.52 3.46
N GLU A 44 -19.19 4.42 2.60
CA GLU A 44 -20.49 5.13 2.75
C GLU A 44 -21.51 4.34 3.58
N ARG A 45 -21.19 3.08 3.86
CA ARG A 45 -21.90 2.17 4.75
C ARG A 45 -20.93 1.09 5.23
N ASP A 46 -21.39 0.24 6.14
CA ASP A 46 -20.64 -0.96 6.52
C ASP A 46 -20.30 -1.79 5.27
N VAL A 47 -19.02 -2.16 5.17
CA VAL A 47 -18.48 -3.04 4.12
C VAL A 47 -18.25 -4.41 4.73
N LEU A 48 -18.91 -5.44 4.20
CA LEU A 48 -18.82 -6.79 4.73
C LEU A 48 -17.50 -7.45 4.34
N ALA A 49 -17.06 -8.43 5.14
CA ALA A 49 -15.86 -9.20 4.82
C ALA A 49 -16.01 -9.92 3.46
N GLY A 50 -15.05 -9.69 2.55
CA GLY A 50 -15.05 -10.24 1.19
C GLY A 50 -15.91 -9.45 0.19
N GLU A 51 -16.51 -8.34 0.61
CA GLU A 51 -17.21 -7.43 -0.28
C GLU A 51 -16.21 -6.53 -1.05
N GLU A 52 -16.43 -6.35 -2.35
CA GLU A 52 -15.60 -5.49 -3.20
C GLU A 52 -15.82 -4.01 -2.86
N LEU A 53 -14.75 -3.22 -2.78
CA LEU A 53 -14.83 -1.77 -2.65
C LEU A 53 -15.14 -1.17 -4.03
N VAL A 54 -16.33 -0.58 -4.15
CA VAL A 54 -16.83 -0.02 -5.40
C VAL A 54 -16.89 1.49 -5.27
N LEU A 55 -15.96 2.14 -5.96
CA LEU A 55 -15.95 3.58 -6.14
C LEU A 55 -17.00 4.00 -7.18
N PRO A 56 -17.58 5.20 -7.10
CA PRO A 56 -18.47 5.71 -8.14
C PRO A 56 -17.74 5.74 -9.48
N GLY A 57 -18.27 5.00 -10.46
CA GLY A 57 -17.77 5.04 -11.83
C GLY A 57 -17.97 6.42 -12.46
N ALA A 58 -17.12 6.80 -13.41
CA ALA A 58 -17.11 8.11 -14.07
C ALA A 58 -18.44 8.56 -14.73
N ALA A 59 -19.43 7.67 -14.83
CA ALA A 59 -20.78 7.98 -15.33
C ALA A 59 -21.68 8.69 -14.28
N ALA A 60 -21.38 8.59 -12.99
CA ALA A 60 -21.97 9.44 -11.97
C ALA A 60 -21.04 10.64 -11.83
N GLY A 61 -21.33 11.72 -12.58
CA GLY A 61 -20.53 12.95 -12.69
C GLY A 61 -19.54 13.10 -11.55
N GLY A 62 -18.25 12.92 -11.89
CA GLY A 62 -17.18 12.71 -10.93
C GLY A 62 -17.24 13.69 -9.76
N PRO A 63 -16.76 13.29 -8.57
CA PRO A 63 -16.92 14.09 -7.36
C PRO A 63 -16.52 15.54 -7.68
N PRO A 64 -17.33 16.55 -7.27
CA PRO A 64 -16.87 17.92 -7.38
C PRO A 64 -15.54 17.95 -6.63
N TRP A 65 -14.49 18.25 -7.37
CA TRP A 65 -13.11 18.41 -6.89
C TRP A 65 -12.97 19.63 -5.98
N ASP A 66 -14.07 20.05 -5.35
CA ASP A 66 -14.10 20.95 -4.22
C ASP A 66 -13.32 20.25 -3.11
N ALA A 67 -12.02 20.52 -3.13
CA ALA A 67 -11.09 20.21 -2.08
C ALA A 67 -11.66 20.82 -0.80
N ALA A 68 -12.43 20.03 -0.07
CA ALA A 68 -12.71 20.30 1.31
C ALA A 68 -11.33 20.33 1.97
N VAL A 69 -10.84 21.54 2.24
CA VAL A 69 -9.65 21.76 3.03
C VAL A 69 -10.00 21.24 4.41
N TRP A 70 -9.63 20.00 4.68
CA TRP A 70 -9.69 19.47 6.03
C TRP A 70 -8.57 20.14 6.80
N GLU A 71 -8.88 21.23 7.48
CA GLU A 71 -7.94 21.84 8.41
C GLU A 71 -7.64 20.83 9.51
N ASN A 72 -6.35 20.55 9.66
CA ASN A 72 -5.76 19.62 10.60
C ASN A 72 -6.47 19.71 11.98
N PRO A 73 -7.26 18.72 12.42
CA PRO A 73 -7.67 18.68 13.80
C PRO A 73 -6.37 18.62 14.61
N ALA A 74 -6.25 19.50 15.62
CA ALA A 74 -5.05 19.64 16.44
C ALA A 74 -4.57 18.30 17.03
N GLU A 75 -5.45 17.30 17.04
CA GLU A 75 -5.18 15.90 17.29
C GLU A 75 -5.29 15.12 15.97
N ARG A 76 -4.15 14.60 15.48
CA ARG A 76 -4.18 13.48 14.52
C ARG A 76 -5.04 12.38 15.14
N PRO A 77 -5.86 11.65 14.37
CA PRO A 77 -6.53 10.49 14.91
C PRO A 77 -5.46 9.60 15.57
N SER A 78 -5.53 9.44 16.88
CA SER A 78 -4.72 8.42 17.53
C SER A 78 -5.17 7.11 16.91
N CYS A 79 -4.22 6.25 16.56
CA CYS A 79 -4.52 4.87 16.18
C CYS A 79 -5.18 4.08 17.32
N GLU A 80 -5.39 4.69 18.50
CA GLU A 80 -6.29 4.18 19.53
C GLU A 80 -7.72 4.14 18.97
N GLY A 81 -8.16 2.93 18.61
CA GLY A 81 -9.44 2.69 17.96
C GLY A 81 -9.36 2.37 16.46
N TYR A 82 -8.20 2.51 15.81
CA TYR A 82 -7.97 2.05 14.43
C TYR A 82 -7.54 0.58 14.34
N GLY A 83 -7.82 -0.21 15.37
CA GLY A 83 -7.57 -1.66 15.40
C GLY A 83 -8.31 -2.45 14.31
N GLU A 84 -9.10 -1.80 13.45
CA GLU A 84 -9.92 -2.42 12.42
C GLU A 84 -9.53 -2.07 10.98
N ALA A 85 -8.68 -1.06 10.74
CA ALA A 85 -8.13 -0.80 9.42
C ALA A 85 -6.92 -1.72 9.16
N THR A 86 -7.16 -3.03 9.21
CA THR A 86 -6.11 -4.04 9.14
C THR A 86 -6.06 -4.64 7.75
N SER A 87 -4.86 -4.89 7.23
CA SER A 87 -4.66 -5.94 6.22
C SER A 87 -4.69 -7.32 6.90
N GLY A 88 -5.74 -7.57 7.69
CA GLY A 88 -5.86 -8.73 8.55
C GLY A 88 -4.94 -8.69 9.78
N SER A 89 -3.72 -9.22 9.67
CA SER A 89 -2.81 -9.42 10.81
C SER A 89 -1.86 -8.25 11.07
N LEU A 90 -2.10 -7.10 10.45
CA LEU A 90 -1.20 -5.95 10.41
C LEU A 90 -1.93 -4.67 10.78
N CYS A 91 -1.21 -3.72 11.37
CA CYS A 91 -1.65 -2.35 11.54
C CYS A 91 -0.53 -1.38 11.14
N TRP A 92 -0.89 -0.13 10.84
CA TRP A 92 0.09 0.94 10.72
C TRP A 92 0.08 1.80 11.99
N ASN A 93 1.24 2.31 12.38
CA ASN A 93 1.39 3.19 13.53
C ASN A 93 2.60 4.14 13.32
N ARG A 94 2.84 5.06 14.26
CA ARG A 94 4.09 5.84 14.29
C ARG A 94 5.28 4.89 14.44
N SER A 95 6.22 5.02 13.51
CA SER A 95 7.48 4.30 13.58
C SER A 95 8.49 5.05 14.46
N PRO A 96 9.24 4.35 15.34
CA PRO A 96 10.41 4.92 15.99
C PRO A 96 11.56 5.21 15.01
N VAL A 97 11.54 4.64 13.80
CA VAL A 97 12.55 4.87 12.76
C VAL A 97 12.22 6.14 11.98
N HIS A 98 11.06 6.17 11.32
CA HIS A 98 10.66 7.32 10.51
C HIS A 98 9.15 7.33 10.24
N GLY A 99 8.48 8.45 10.54
CA GLY A 99 7.09 8.68 10.12
C GLY A 99 6.11 7.59 10.59
N ALA A 100 5.56 6.85 9.62
CA ALA A 100 4.68 5.69 9.85
C ALA A 100 5.44 4.39 9.56
N GLY A 101 5.04 3.30 10.20
CA GLY A 101 5.53 1.95 9.98
C GLY A 101 4.41 0.92 10.09
N VAL A 102 4.69 -0.31 9.70
CA VAL A 102 3.75 -1.43 9.72
C VAL A 102 4.14 -2.38 10.84
N PHE A 103 3.17 -2.83 11.63
CA PHE A 103 3.37 -3.65 12.82
C PHE A 103 2.50 -4.91 12.77
N ALA A 104 3.03 -6.02 13.29
CA ALA A 104 2.29 -7.27 13.39
C ALA A 104 1.32 -7.23 14.58
N LEU A 105 0.03 -7.55 14.36
CA LEU A 105 -0.98 -7.64 15.42
C LEU A 105 -0.99 -9.00 16.14
N ARG A 106 -0.22 -9.96 15.64
CA ARG A 106 -0.02 -11.30 16.23
C ARG A 106 1.31 -11.86 15.72
N GLY A 107 1.76 -12.97 16.29
CA GLY A 107 2.91 -13.68 15.75
C GLY A 107 2.69 -14.17 14.31
N LEU A 108 3.69 -14.02 13.45
CA LEU A 108 3.70 -14.52 12.06
C LEU A 108 4.81 -15.56 11.91
N SER A 109 4.52 -16.66 11.22
CA SER A 109 5.53 -17.70 10.98
C SER A 109 6.39 -17.36 9.77
N ARG A 110 7.66 -17.77 9.81
CA ARG A 110 8.56 -17.75 8.67
C ARG A 110 7.90 -18.39 7.44
N LEU A 111 8.10 -17.76 6.28
CA LEU A 111 7.50 -18.09 4.97
C LEU A 111 5.98 -17.90 4.88
N SER A 112 5.32 -17.34 5.90
CA SER A 112 3.91 -16.96 5.76
C SER A 112 3.76 -15.73 4.89
N ILE A 113 2.70 -15.69 4.08
CA ILE A 113 2.31 -14.48 3.36
C ILE A 113 1.83 -13.46 4.39
N VAL A 114 2.48 -12.30 4.37
CA VAL A 114 2.23 -11.20 5.30
C VAL A 114 1.18 -10.26 4.74
N GLU A 115 1.34 -9.88 3.46
CA GLU A 115 0.41 -9.03 2.74
C GLU A 115 0.49 -9.28 1.24
N ILE A 116 -0.64 -9.11 0.55
CA ILE A 116 -0.71 -9.07 -0.91
C ILE A 116 -1.19 -7.68 -1.28
N CYS A 117 -0.31 -6.87 -1.85
CA CYS A 117 -0.57 -5.50 -2.25
C CYS A 117 -0.92 -5.47 -3.74
N PRO A 118 -2.14 -5.08 -4.14
CA PRO A 118 -2.38 -4.66 -5.52
C PRO A 118 -1.39 -3.54 -5.89
N ALA A 119 -0.83 -3.58 -7.09
CA ALA A 119 0.20 -2.65 -7.52
C ALA A 119 -0.27 -1.83 -8.72
N LEU A 120 -0.05 -0.51 -8.66
CA LEU A 120 -0.17 0.34 -9.85
C LEU A 120 1.14 0.30 -10.61
N VAL A 121 1.13 -0.20 -11.84
CA VAL A 121 2.29 -0.13 -12.74
C VAL A 121 2.49 1.32 -13.16
N LEU A 122 3.69 1.85 -12.91
CA LEU A 122 4.02 3.25 -13.13
C LEU A 122 4.79 3.44 -14.42
N ASP A 123 4.42 4.49 -15.15
CA ASP A 123 5.32 5.05 -16.15
C ASP A 123 6.53 5.75 -15.49
N LYS A 124 7.47 6.19 -16.33
CA LYS A 124 8.70 6.84 -15.85
C LYS A 124 8.42 8.10 -15.03
N GLN A 125 7.45 8.92 -15.43
CA GLN A 125 7.16 10.19 -14.77
C GLN A 125 6.52 9.97 -13.40
N SER A 126 5.53 9.07 -13.33
CA SER A 126 4.82 8.70 -12.11
C SER A 126 5.75 8.03 -11.11
N ARG A 127 6.69 7.18 -11.60
CA ARG A 127 7.72 6.57 -10.75
C ARG A 127 8.65 7.61 -10.12
N LEU A 128 9.00 8.67 -10.85
CA LEU A 128 9.81 9.77 -10.30
C LEU A 128 9.02 10.61 -9.28
N ALA A 129 7.74 10.85 -9.55
CA ALA A 129 6.87 11.60 -8.63
C ALA A 129 6.62 10.83 -7.32
N ALA A 130 6.55 9.51 -7.37
CA ALA A 130 6.36 8.63 -6.22
C ALA A 130 7.65 7.94 -5.77
N ALA A 131 8.83 8.53 -6.01
CA ALA A 131 10.11 7.84 -5.88
C ALA A 131 10.40 7.25 -4.49
N ASP A 132 9.83 7.82 -3.42
CA ASP A 132 10.00 7.34 -2.04
C ASP A 132 9.09 6.14 -1.70
N TYR A 133 8.08 5.87 -2.53
CA TYR A 133 7.06 4.83 -2.31
C TYR A 133 7.03 3.78 -3.42
N ALA A 134 7.58 4.11 -4.60
CA ALA A 134 7.64 3.22 -5.73
C ALA A 134 8.72 2.14 -5.54
N MET A 135 8.36 0.90 -5.83
CA MET A 135 9.27 -0.24 -5.82
C MET A 135 9.70 -0.60 -7.25
N GLY A 136 10.98 -0.95 -7.41
CA GLY A 136 11.56 -1.33 -8.69
C GLY A 136 11.85 -2.83 -8.74
N PHE A 137 11.34 -3.52 -9.75
CA PHE A 137 11.54 -4.96 -9.96
C PHE A 137 12.22 -5.20 -11.30
N ARG A 138 13.33 -5.94 -11.29
CA ARG A 138 13.98 -6.38 -12.53
C ARG A 138 13.43 -7.74 -12.96
N PRO A 139 12.98 -7.90 -14.21
CA PRO A 139 12.67 -9.21 -14.75
C PRO A 139 13.89 -10.13 -14.73
N CYS A 140 13.67 -11.45 -14.73
CA CYS A 140 14.76 -12.44 -14.74
C CYS A 140 15.61 -12.44 -16.02
N THR A 141 15.18 -11.74 -17.07
CA THR A 141 15.93 -11.60 -18.34
C THR A 141 16.59 -10.24 -18.39
N GLU A 142 17.92 -10.21 -18.58
CA GLU A 142 18.76 -9.01 -18.52
C GLU A 142 18.36 -7.90 -19.53
N ASP A 143 17.62 -8.25 -20.58
CA ASP A 143 17.25 -7.33 -21.67
C ASP A 143 15.99 -6.49 -21.40
N GLN A 144 15.33 -6.66 -20.25
CA GLN A 144 14.10 -5.91 -19.93
C GLN A 144 14.32 -4.82 -18.89
N GLU A 145 13.75 -3.65 -19.17
CA GLU A 145 13.73 -2.51 -18.25
C GLU A 145 13.05 -2.89 -16.93
N ALA A 146 13.56 -2.33 -15.83
CA ALA A 146 12.96 -2.53 -14.51
C ALA A 146 11.53 -1.97 -14.49
N VAL A 147 10.59 -2.77 -13.99
CA VAL A 147 9.20 -2.35 -13.79
C VAL A 147 9.13 -1.57 -12.48
N GLY A 148 8.60 -0.35 -12.54
CA GLY A 148 8.28 0.44 -11.36
C GLY A 148 6.82 0.27 -11.00
N VAL A 149 6.53 -0.05 -9.73
CA VAL A 149 5.16 -0.17 -9.24
C VAL A 149 4.96 0.64 -7.96
N LEU A 150 3.76 1.14 -7.74
CA LEU A 150 3.32 1.65 -6.45
C LEU A 150 2.47 0.57 -5.78
N PRO A 151 2.96 -0.14 -4.75
CA PRO A 151 2.13 -1.06 -4.01
C PRO A 151 1.07 -0.28 -3.20
N LEU A 152 -0.18 -0.68 -3.35
CA LEU A 152 -1.31 -0.17 -2.56
C LEU A 152 -1.37 -0.91 -1.21
N GLY A 153 -2.46 -0.73 -0.45
CA GLY A 153 -2.55 -1.27 0.90
C GLY A 153 -1.51 -0.62 1.82
N LEU A 154 -0.80 -1.43 2.61
CA LEU A 154 0.29 -0.95 3.46
C LEU A 154 1.66 -1.02 2.78
N GLY A 155 1.74 -1.46 1.52
CA GLY A 155 3.00 -1.72 0.83
C GLY A 155 3.97 -0.53 0.76
N GLY A 156 3.46 0.69 0.67
CA GLY A 156 4.26 1.92 0.71
C GLY A 156 4.66 2.40 2.12
N LEU A 157 4.20 1.73 3.18
CA LEU A 157 4.44 2.13 4.58
C LEU A 157 5.50 1.29 5.29
N TYR A 158 5.98 0.21 4.68
CA TYR A 158 7.06 -0.59 5.25
C TYR A 158 8.37 0.20 5.19
N ASN A 159 8.97 0.42 6.35
CA ASN A 159 10.25 1.12 6.45
C ASN A 159 11.42 0.24 6.01
N HIS A 160 12.53 0.89 5.70
CA HIS A 160 13.80 0.19 5.56
C HIS A 160 14.27 -0.34 6.91
N GLY A 161 14.62 -1.62 6.95
CA GLY A 161 15.16 -2.27 8.14
C GLY A 161 16.62 -1.88 8.39
N PRO A 162 17.03 -1.69 9.65
CA PRO A 162 18.46 -1.62 9.99
C PRO A 162 19.16 -2.94 9.62
N GLN A 163 20.49 -2.90 9.50
CA GLN A 163 21.29 -4.02 9.01
C GLN A 163 20.95 -5.36 9.71
N GLY A 164 20.56 -6.37 8.92
CA GLY A 164 20.20 -7.71 9.40
C GLY A 164 18.81 -7.84 10.03
N LEU A 165 17.99 -6.79 9.96
CA LEU A 165 16.62 -6.74 10.48
C LEU A 165 15.49 -6.57 9.45
N PRO A 166 15.70 -6.56 8.11
CA PRO A 166 14.60 -6.78 7.17
C PRO A 166 13.99 -8.17 7.40
N VAL A 167 12.89 -8.21 8.15
CA VAL A 167 12.16 -9.43 8.48
C VAL A 167 11.20 -9.85 7.37
N LEU A 168 11.04 -9.01 6.34
CA LEU A 168 10.24 -9.29 5.16
C LEU A 168 11.09 -9.37 3.90
N ASP A 169 10.74 -10.33 3.06
CA ASP A 169 11.13 -10.38 1.65
C ASP A 169 9.88 -10.12 0.79
N PHE A 170 10.08 -9.79 -0.48
CA PHE A 170 8.97 -9.47 -1.37
C PHE A 170 9.29 -9.72 -2.84
N TRP A 171 8.25 -10.02 -3.61
CA TRP A 171 8.35 -10.12 -5.06
C TRP A 171 7.13 -9.51 -5.73
N TYR A 172 7.27 -9.27 -7.04
CA TYR A 172 6.20 -8.76 -7.88
C TYR A 172 5.73 -9.85 -8.85
N ASP A 173 4.44 -10.16 -8.81
CA ASP A 173 3.75 -10.99 -9.79
C ASP A 173 3.15 -10.09 -10.87
N SER A 174 3.84 -10.00 -12.01
CA SER A 174 3.42 -9.19 -13.16
C SER A 174 2.22 -9.75 -13.92
N SER A 175 1.81 -10.99 -13.66
CA SER A 175 0.61 -11.56 -14.29
C SER A 175 -0.68 -11.10 -13.61
N LEU A 176 -0.57 -10.69 -12.34
CA LEU A 176 -1.68 -10.26 -11.50
C LEU A 176 -1.54 -8.81 -11.00
N ASP A 177 -0.42 -8.15 -11.30
CA ASP A 177 -0.05 -6.84 -10.78
C ASP A 177 -0.10 -6.77 -9.25
N LEU A 178 0.60 -7.71 -8.60
CA LEU A 178 0.63 -7.84 -7.14
C LEU A 178 2.07 -7.78 -6.61
N VAL A 179 2.29 -6.99 -5.55
CA VAL A 179 3.48 -7.14 -4.69
C VAL A 179 3.11 -8.04 -3.53
N VAL A 180 3.83 -9.14 -3.36
CA VAL A 180 3.59 -10.11 -2.28
C VAL A 180 4.70 -9.98 -1.25
N MET A 181 4.32 -9.70 0.00
CA MET A 181 5.20 -9.63 1.15
C MET A 181 5.19 -10.97 1.88
N ILE A 182 6.38 -11.51 2.20
CA ILE A 182 6.56 -12.78 2.90
C ILE A 182 7.47 -12.60 4.11
N ALA A 183 7.16 -13.28 5.21
CA ALA A 183 8.01 -13.27 6.40
C ALA A 183 9.29 -14.06 6.13
N ALA A 184 10.44 -13.39 6.16
CA ALA A 184 11.75 -14.04 6.02
C ALA A 184 12.16 -14.80 7.29
N GLU A 185 11.55 -14.50 8.43
CA GLU A 185 11.73 -15.17 9.72
C GLU A 185 10.43 -15.17 10.55
N ASP A 186 10.45 -15.79 11.72
CA ASP A 186 9.31 -15.69 12.65
C ASP A 186 9.24 -14.26 13.22
N VAL A 187 8.03 -13.68 13.25
CA VAL A 187 7.78 -12.32 13.72
C VAL A 187 6.96 -12.39 15.01
N ALA A 188 7.33 -11.61 16.01
CA ALA A 188 6.57 -11.47 17.25
C ALA A 188 5.38 -10.50 17.11
N GLU A 189 4.35 -10.69 17.93
CA GLU A 189 3.28 -9.71 18.08
C GLU A 189 3.83 -8.34 18.53
N GLY A 190 3.33 -7.27 17.91
CA GLY A 190 3.75 -5.89 18.16
C GLY A 190 5.06 -5.48 17.47
N GLN A 191 5.74 -6.38 16.78
CA GLN A 191 7.00 -6.09 16.09
C GLN A 191 6.76 -5.23 14.82
N GLU A 192 7.60 -4.21 14.62
CA GLU A 192 7.63 -3.46 13.35
C GLU A 192 8.24 -4.32 12.24
N LEU A 193 7.60 -4.27 11.08
CA LEU A 193 7.97 -5.02 9.90
C LEU A 193 8.76 -4.14 8.96
N PHE A 194 9.91 -4.66 8.51
CA PHE A 194 10.85 -3.94 7.68
C PHE A 194 11.16 -4.70 6.40
N ILE A 195 11.38 -3.95 5.33
CA ILE A 195 11.88 -4.44 4.05
C ILE A 195 13.29 -3.90 3.78
N ASP A 196 13.98 -4.48 2.81
CA ASP A 196 15.18 -3.87 2.24
C ASP A 196 14.79 -2.99 1.05
N TYR A 197 15.16 -1.70 1.08
CA TYR A 197 14.93 -0.77 -0.03
C TYR A 197 15.94 -0.98 -1.17
N GLY A 198 17.03 -1.73 -0.90
CA GLY A 198 18.13 -1.95 -1.80
C GLY A 198 19.05 -0.73 -1.93
N GLU A 199 20.28 -1.00 -2.35
CA GLU A 199 21.33 0.03 -2.48
C GLU A 199 20.93 1.18 -3.42
N SER A 200 20.21 0.86 -4.51
CA SER A 200 19.82 1.83 -5.53
C SER A 200 18.95 2.97 -4.98
N TYR A 201 18.14 2.70 -3.94
CA TYR A 201 17.33 3.73 -3.29
C TYR A 201 18.20 4.85 -2.71
N TRP A 202 19.28 4.47 -2.03
CA TRP A 202 20.20 5.38 -1.34
C TRP A 202 21.10 6.12 -2.33
N VAL A 203 21.70 5.39 -3.27
CA VAL A 203 22.64 5.97 -4.25
C VAL A 203 21.96 7.03 -5.12
N ASN A 204 20.72 6.79 -5.57
CA ASN A 204 19.97 7.75 -6.37
C ASN A 204 19.61 9.03 -5.61
N ARG A 205 19.75 9.03 -4.28
CA ARG A 205 19.54 10.18 -3.39
C ARG A 205 20.86 10.79 -2.89
N GLY A 206 22.01 10.32 -3.40
CA GLY A 206 23.33 10.78 -2.94
C GLY A 206 23.66 10.32 -1.52
N LEU A 207 23.00 9.27 -1.03
CA LEU A 207 23.18 8.73 0.32
C LEU A 207 23.94 7.40 0.26
N LYS A 208 24.58 7.05 1.37
CA LYS A 208 25.14 5.71 1.57
C LYS A 208 24.08 4.79 2.15
N SER A 209 24.00 3.56 1.64
CA SER A 209 23.11 2.54 2.19
C SER A 209 23.49 2.23 3.64
N PRO A 210 22.56 2.33 4.61
CA PRO A 210 22.79 1.89 5.97
C PRO A 210 22.81 0.35 6.02
N GLY A 211 23.97 -0.26 5.74
CA GLY A 211 24.17 -1.69 6.00
C GLY A 211 24.62 -2.57 4.83
N LEU A 212 24.94 -2.01 3.65
CA LEU A 212 25.85 -2.71 2.73
C LEU A 212 27.29 -2.32 3.06
N ARG A 213 28.13 -3.31 3.36
CA ARG A 213 29.60 -3.17 3.37
C ARG A 213 30.16 -3.62 2.05
#